data_AF-A0A9P9YQD1-F1
#
_entry.id   AF-A0A9P9YQD1-F1
#
_cell.length_a   1.000
_cell.length_b   1.000
_cell.length_c   1.000
_cell.angle_alpha   90.00
_cell.angle_beta   90.00
_cell.angle_gamma   90.00
#
_symmetry.space_group_name_H-M   'P 1'
#
loop_
_entity.id
_entity.type
_entity.pdbx_description
1 polymer ?
#
loop_
_entity_poly.entity_id
_entity_poly.type
_entity_poly.pdbx_seq_one_letter_code
_entity_poly.pdbx_strand_id
1 'polypeptide(L)'
;MHRLTLLALAALIASCWAANGEVNICSNVVSNLFLPHVSNCSKYYLCMSEVAVPRECPADYYFDARDQQCVPVMEARCVPSCKARGLESFCYDRTCTKYVLCFDGTPCSDGLQYNAQTDRCDYPQYVDCADNLCIRQNNPDDIVYIASKAKCDKYFVCMNGLPMVQNCTSGLQYNPTTQSCDFPSRVNCTVENLQRNILPFARAPPRTADIKCPSEGVHFVAHQTRQDVYYYCLNGRGVTLDCTPGLVFDAKRGECREPQFVGV
;
A
#
# COMPACT_ATOMS: atom_id res chain seq x y z
N MET A 1 46.62 -52.57 -22.17
CA MET A 1 45.93 -53.10 -20.97
C MET A 1 46.53 -52.35 -19.78
N HIS A 2 45.90 -51.47 -19.00
CA HIS A 2 44.53 -50.99 -18.79
C HIS A 2 44.54 -49.44 -18.78
N ARG A 3 43.53 -48.78 -19.35
CA ARG A 3 43.21 -47.38 -19.03
C ARG A 3 42.11 -47.39 -17.97
N LEU A 4 42.43 -46.94 -16.75
CA LEU A 4 41.44 -46.73 -15.67
C LEU A 4 40.54 -45.54 -16.02
N THR A 5 39.23 -45.79 -16.04
CA THR A 5 38.18 -44.78 -16.11
C THR A 5 37.97 -44.16 -14.72
N LEU A 6 38.35 -42.89 -14.54
CA LEU A 6 37.94 -42.06 -13.41
C LEU A 6 36.64 -41.34 -13.78
N LEU A 7 35.51 -41.87 -13.29
CA LEU A 7 34.22 -41.18 -13.28
C LEU A 7 34.27 -40.09 -12.21
N ALA A 8 34.44 -38.83 -12.62
CA ALA A 8 34.22 -37.68 -11.74
C ALA A 8 32.71 -37.46 -11.59
N LEU A 9 32.14 -37.91 -10.46
CA LEU A 9 30.82 -37.50 -9.99
C LEU A 9 30.89 -36.01 -9.63
N ALA A 10 30.51 -35.15 -10.57
CA ALA A 10 30.22 -33.75 -10.28
C ALA A 10 28.95 -33.71 -9.42
N ALA A 11 29.13 -33.57 -8.11
CA ALA A 11 28.03 -33.21 -7.21
C ALA A 11 27.52 -31.82 -7.62
N LEU A 12 26.33 -31.78 -8.22
CA LEU A 12 25.56 -30.55 -8.37
C LEU A 12 25.22 -30.06 -6.97
N ILE A 13 26.07 -29.19 -6.43
CA ILE A 13 25.70 -28.33 -5.31
C ILE A 13 24.64 -27.40 -5.88
N ALA A 14 23.38 -27.82 -5.79
CA ALA A 14 22.26 -26.91 -5.85
C ALA A 14 22.39 -26.02 -4.62
N SER A 15 23.20 -24.96 -4.74
CA SER A 15 23.14 -23.85 -3.81
C SER A 15 21.70 -23.38 -3.84
N CYS A 16 20.96 -23.62 -2.75
CA CYS A 16 19.75 -22.88 -2.47
C CYS A 16 20.16 -21.41 -2.41
N TRP A 17 20.07 -20.73 -3.54
CA TRP A 17 20.03 -19.29 -3.52
C TRP A 17 18.69 -19.01 -2.86
N ALA A 18 18.75 -18.49 -1.63
CA ALA A 18 17.64 -17.78 -1.08
C ALA A 18 17.25 -16.77 -2.15
N ALA A 19 16.07 -16.95 -2.74
CA ALA A 19 15.41 -15.87 -3.42
C ALA A 19 15.13 -14.85 -2.30
N ASN A 20 16.08 -13.95 -2.06
CA ASN A 20 15.76 -12.68 -1.46
C ASN A 20 14.75 -12.07 -2.44
N GLY A 21 13.47 -12.24 -2.14
CA GLY A 21 12.42 -11.56 -2.87
C GLY A 21 12.62 -10.08 -2.60
N GLU A 22 13.41 -9.40 -3.44
CA GLU A 22 13.39 -7.95 -3.48
C GLU A 22 11.96 -7.55 -3.82
N VAL A 23 11.25 -6.99 -2.83
CA VAL A 23 9.90 -6.46 -3.02
C VAL A 23 9.97 -5.44 -4.14
N ASN A 24 9.34 -5.75 -5.28
CA ASN A 24 9.29 -4.81 -6.39
C ASN A 24 8.34 -3.66 -6.05
N ILE A 25 8.93 -2.58 -5.54
CA ILE A 25 8.23 -1.36 -5.15
C ILE A 25 7.43 -0.74 -6.30
N CYS A 26 7.87 -0.89 -7.55
CA CYS A 26 7.22 -0.33 -8.73
C CYS A 26 6.10 -1.23 -9.33
N SER A 27 5.82 -2.39 -8.74
CA SER A 27 4.68 -3.21 -9.17
C SER A 27 3.36 -2.44 -9.01
N ASN A 28 2.49 -2.46 -10.03
CA ASN A 28 1.24 -1.68 -10.10
C ASN A 28 1.42 -0.16 -9.98
N VAL A 29 2.63 0.34 -10.25
CA VAL A 29 2.94 1.76 -10.29
C VAL A 29 3.13 2.18 -11.74
N VAL A 30 2.58 3.34 -12.08
CA VAL A 30 2.61 3.87 -13.44
C VAL A 30 4.05 4.20 -13.85
N SER A 31 4.37 4.00 -15.13
CA SER A 31 5.67 4.39 -15.68
C SER A 31 5.89 5.90 -15.53
N ASN A 32 7.16 6.29 -15.37
CA ASN A 32 7.62 7.66 -15.12
C ASN A 32 7.17 8.28 -13.80
N LEU A 33 6.69 7.48 -12.84
CA LEU A 33 6.52 7.94 -11.46
C LEU A 33 7.82 7.74 -10.67
N PHE A 34 8.17 8.74 -9.88
CA PHE A 34 9.25 8.63 -8.90
C PHE A 34 8.69 8.27 -7.52
N LEU A 35 9.23 7.21 -6.90
CA LEU A 35 8.90 6.79 -5.54
C LEU A 35 10.08 7.07 -4.59
N PRO A 36 9.83 7.55 -3.37
CA PRO A 36 10.87 7.80 -2.38
C PRO A 36 11.53 6.49 -1.91
N HIS A 37 12.81 6.55 -1.54
CA HIS A 37 13.45 5.45 -0.84
C HIS A 37 13.12 5.52 0.66
N VAL A 38 12.77 4.38 1.27
CA VAL A 38 12.53 4.30 2.73
C VAL A 38 13.84 4.57 3.46
N SER A 39 13.86 5.40 4.49
CA SER A 39 15.05 5.68 5.33
C SER A 39 16.22 6.42 4.67
N ASN A 40 16.22 6.62 3.34
CA ASN A 40 17.25 7.38 2.66
C ASN A 40 16.63 8.48 1.78
N CYS A 41 16.54 9.68 2.33
CA CYS A 41 15.90 10.83 1.70
C CYS A 41 16.62 11.34 0.44
N SER A 42 17.90 11.04 0.27
CA SER A 42 18.63 11.40 -0.97
C SER A 42 18.37 10.42 -2.10
N LYS A 43 17.80 9.24 -1.83
CA LYS A 43 17.55 8.21 -2.83
C LYS A 43 16.07 8.11 -3.17
N TYR A 44 15.83 7.70 -4.41
CA TYR A 44 14.48 7.47 -4.92
C TYR A 44 14.54 6.48 -6.09
N TYR A 45 13.38 6.04 -6.55
CA TYR A 45 13.25 5.09 -7.65
C TYR A 45 12.43 5.70 -8.76
N LEU A 46 12.92 5.63 -9.99
CA LEU A 46 12.14 5.85 -11.20
C LEU A 46 11.47 4.53 -11.60
N CYS A 47 10.14 4.48 -11.58
CA CYS A 47 9.40 3.33 -12.08
C CYS A 47 9.28 3.39 -13.60
N MET A 48 9.82 2.41 -14.31
CA MET A 48 9.69 2.26 -15.76
C MET A 48 9.17 0.86 -16.08
N SER A 49 7.93 0.76 -16.55
CA SER A 49 7.29 -0.52 -16.89
C SER A 49 7.41 -1.53 -15.73
N GLU A 50 7.02 -1.07 -14.54
CA GLU A 50 7.11 -1.82 -13.27
C GLU A 50 8.54 -2.16 -12.79
N VAL A 51 9.59 -1.67 -13.45
CA VAL A 51 10.97 -1.84 -13.00
C VAL A 51 11.39 -0.62 -12.17
N ALA A 52 11.88 -0.87 -10.95
CA ALA A 52 12.42 0.16 -10.08
C ALA A 52 13.86 0.48 -10.45
N VAL A 53 14.10 1.68 -10.99
CA VAL A 53 15.45 2.14 -11.35
C VAL A 53 15.93 3.13 -10.30
N PRO A 54 17.01 2.82 -9.55
CA PRO A 54 17.49 3.68 -8.48
C PRO A 54 18.05 5.01 -9.02
N ARG A 55 17.84 6.06 -8.23
CA ARG A 55 18.27 7.43 -8.46
C ARG A 55 18.71 8.07 -7.15
N GLU A 56 19.46 9.16 -7.27
CA GLU A 56 19.99 9.90 -6.15
C GLU A 56 19.94 11.40 -6.44
N CYS A 57 19.50 12.18 -5.45
CA CYS A 57 19.49 13.62 -5.50
C CYS A 57 20.91 14.19 -5.34
N PRO A 58 21.18 15.39 -5.87
CA PRO A 58 22.41 16.13 -5.58
C PRO A 58 22.60 16.37 -4.07
N ALA A 59 23.83 16.71 -3.67
CA ALA A 59 24.13 17.12 -2.30
C ALA A 59 23.24 18.28 -1.85
N ASP A 60 22.78 18.25 -0.60
CA ASP A 60 21.87 19.23 0.03
C ASP A 60 20.43 19.28 -0.52
N TYR A 61 20.04 18.23 -1.28
CA TYR A 61 18.66 18.03 -1.73
C TYR A 61 18.13 16.65 -1.33
N TYR A 62 16.84 16.59 -0.99
CA TYR A 62 16.11 15.36 -0.76
C TYR A 62 14.94 15.23 -1.72
N PHE A 63 14.58 14.00 -2.04
CA PHE A 63 13.48 13.72 -2.95
C PHE A 63 12.14 13.98 -2.24
N ASP A 64 11.29 14.81 -2.84
CA ASP A 64 9.90 15.01 -2.43
C ASP A 64 8.96 14.31 -3.41
N ALA A 65 8.20 13.35 -2.88
CA ALA A 65 7.33 12.52 -3.70
C ALA A 65 6.12 13.27 -4.26
N ARG A 66 5.61 14.32 -3.60
CA ARG A 66 4.45 15.05 -4.14
C ARG A 66 4.86 16.07 -5.18
N ASP A 67 6.04 16.65 -5.02
CA ASP A 67 6.63 17.58 -5.99
C ASP A 67 7.34 16.84 -7.13
N GLN A 68 7.54 15.52 -6.99
CA GLN A 68 8.18 14.63 -7.97
C GLN A 68 9.58 15.09 -8.38
N GLN A 69 10.32 15.70 -7.45
CA GLN A 69 11.63 16.26 -7.70
C GLN A 69 12.48 16.33 -6.43
N CYS A 70 13.78 16.56 -6.60
CA CYS A 70 14.67 16.89 -5.50
C CYS A 70 14.45 18.34 -5.07
N VAL A 71 14.11 18.56 -3.81
CA VAL A 71 13.92 19.89 -3.19
C VAL A 71 14.94 20.10 -2.07
N PRO A 72 15.22 21.35 -1.63
CA PRO A 72 16.13 21.59 -0.53
C PRO A 72 15.77 20.77 0.71
N VAL A 73 16.77 20.28 1.46
CA VAL A 73 16.57 19.37 2.61
C VAL A 73 15.52 19.85 3.64
N MET A 74 15.36 21.17 3.82
CA MET A 74 14.42 21.74 4.78
C MET A 74 12.96 21.71 4.30
N GLU A 75 12.72 21.52 3.01
CA GLU A 75 11.39 21.54 2.39
C GLU A 75 10.86 20.12 2.11
N ALA A 76 11.76 19.13 2.03
CA ALA A 76 11.41 17.79 1.59
C ALA A 76 10.53 17.01 2.58
N ARG A 77 9.44 16.42 2.07
CA ARG A 77 8.63 15.42 2.79
C ARG A 77 9.24 14.03 2.59
N CYS A 78 10.25 13.71 3.40
CA CYS A 78 10.89 12.40 3.37
C CYS A 78 10.05 11.31 4.07
N VAL A 79 10.09 10.09 3.53
CA VAL A 79 9.54 8.91 4.22
C VAL A 79 10.48 8.53 5.37
N PRO A 80 10.00 8.58 6.63
CA PRO A 80 10.85 8.39 7.80
C PRO A 80 11.44 6.98 7.86
N SER A 81 12.56 6.85 8.57
CA SER A 81 13.14 5.56 8.91
C SER A 81 12.24 4.80 9.88
N CYS A 82 12.14 3.49 9.72
CA CYS A 82 11.53 2.62 10.73
C CYS A 82 12.27 2.73 12.06
N LYS A 83 11.52 2.92 13.16
CA LYS A 83 12.11 2.82 14.50
C LYS A 83 12.54 1.38 14.78
N ALA A 84 13.62 1.22 15.55
CA ALA A 84 14.16 -0.09 15.92
C ALA A 84 13.22 -0.91 16.84
N ARG A 85 12.17 -0.30 17.41
CA ARG A 85 11.16 -0.95 18.25
C ARG A 85 9.79 -0.33 18.01
N GLY A 86 8.77 -1.16 17.81
CA GLY A 86 7.38 -0.76 17.60
C GLY A 86 6.83 -1.21 16.24
N LEU A 87 5.51 -1.27 16.13
CA LEU A 87 4.81 -1.41 14.85
C LEU A 87 4.55 0.00 14.33
N GLU A 88 5.12 0.35 13.19
CA GLU A 88 4.87 1.63 12.52
C GLU A 88 4.52 1.37 11.05
N SER A 89 3.66 2.21 10.49
CA SER A 89 3.34 2.21 9.08
C SER A 89 3.29 3.63 8.51
N PHE A 90 3.69 3.75 7.25
CA PHE A 90 3.71 5.00 6.49
C PHE A 90 3.19 4.73 5.08
N CYS A 91 2.41 5.64 4.51
CA CYS A 91 2.01 5.53 3.11
C CYS A 91 3.09 6.04 2.16
N TYR A 92 3.13 5.48 0.96
CA TYR A 92 3.78 6.14 -0.17
C TYR A 92 2.83 7.20 -0.74
N ASP A 93 3.22 8.47 -0.61
CA ASP A 93 2.58 9.55 -1.35
C ASP A 93 2.53 9.22 -2.84
N ARG A 94 1.51 9.73 -3.55
CA ARG A 94 1.30 9.44 -4.99
C ARG A 94 0.86 8.00 -5.29
N THR A 95 0.59 7.21 -4.26
CA THR A 95 0.07 5.85 -4.40
C THR A 95 -1.12 5.65 -3.46
N CYS A 96 -2.11 4.87 -3.89
CA CYS A 96 -3.23 4.51 -3.01
C CYS A 96 -3.07 3.14 -2.34
N THR A 97 -2.11 2.35 -2.81
CA THR A 97 -1.98 0.95 -2.42
C THR A 97 -0.59 0.64 -1.87
N LYS A 98 0.38 1.56 -1.91
CA LYS A 98 1.73 1.28 -1.40
C LYS A 98 1.89 1.92 -0.03
N TYR A 99 2.40 1.14 0.90
CA TYR A 99 2.74 1.59 2.23
C TYR A 99 3.97 0.81 2.71
N VAL A 100 4.69 1.42 3.63
CA VAL A 100 5.72 0.77 4.42
C VAL A 100 5.04 0.32 5.68
N LEU A 101 5.00 -0.98 5.90
CA LEU A 101 4.89 -1.52 7.24
C LEU A 101 6.31 -1.82 7.69
N CYS A 102 6.68 -1.37 8.89
CA CYS A 102 8.04 -1.53 9.40
C CYS A 102 8.36 -2.98 9.76
N PHE A 103 8.47 -3.81 8.72
CA PHE A 103 9.12 -5.11 8.65
C PHE A 103 9.08 -5.75 7.23
N ASP A 104 8.30 -5.28 6.22
CA ASP A 104 8.33 -5.87 4.86
C ASP A 104 7.68 -5.07 3.69
N GLY A 105 7.57 -3.73 3.76
CA GLY A 105 7.28 -2.88 2.57
C GLY A 105 6.08 -3.28 1.68
N THR A 106 5.04 -3.91 2.24
CA THR A 106 4.03 -4.65 1.48
C THR A 106 2.99 -3.71 0.85
N PRO A 107 2.77 -3.72 -0.48
CA PRO A 107 1.60 -3.07 -1.07
C PRO A 107 0.30 -3.79 -0.70
N CYS A 108 -0.82 -3.05 -0.69
CA CYS A 108 -2.15 -3.66 -0.70
C CYS A 108 -2.40 -4.41 -2.00
N SER A 109 -2.80 -5.67 -1.85
CA SER A 109 -3.29 -6.51 -2.94
C SER A 109 -4.77 -6.30 -3.23
N ASP A 110 -5.28 -6.98 -4.25
CA ASP A 110 -6.71 -7.12 -4.56
C ASP A 110 -7.45 -5.77 -4.77
N GLY A 111 -6.73 -4.74 -5.22
CA GLY A 111 -7.31 -3.40 -5.43
C GLY A 111 -7.69 -2.66 -4.14
N LEU A 112 -7.33 -3.21 -2.97
CA LEU A 112 -7.51 -2.56 -1.67
C LEU A 112 -6.59 -1.34 -1.55
N GLN A 113 -6.96 -0.41 -0.69
CA GLN A 113 -6.23 0.84 -0.44
C GLN A 113 -5.71 0.90 0.98
N TYR A 114 -4.55 1.52 1.18
CA TYR A 114 -4.01 1.71 2.52
C TYR A 114 -4.85 2.75 3.28
N ASN A 115 -5.41 2.33 4.40
CA ASN A 115 -6.19 3.16 5.30
C ASN A 115 -5.30 3.67 6.45
N ALA A 116 -4.86 4.92 6.36
CA ALA A 116 -4.03 5.56 7.39
C ALA A 116 -4.71 5.73 8.76
N GLN A 117 -6.03 5.52 8.87
CA GLN A 117 -6.71 5.54 10.17
C GLN A 117 -6.60 4.20 10.89
N THR A 118 -6.55 3.09 10.14
CA THR A 118 -6.53 1.72 10.67
C THR A 118 -5.17 1.05 10.51
N ASP A 119 -4.25 1.66 9.75
CA ASP A 119 -2.95 1.12 9.37
C ASP A 119 -3.04 -0.23 8.63
N ARG A 120 -4.06 -0.38 7.78
CA ARG A 120 -4.38 -1.63 7.08
C ARG A 120 -4.87 -1.39 5.66
N CYS A 121 -4.79 -2.43 4.83
CA CYS A 121 -5.49 -2.46 3.56
C CYS A 121 -7.00 -2.58 3.81
N ASP A 122 -7.75 -1.71 3.15
CA ASP A 122 -9.18 -1.56 3.33
C ASP A 122 -9.84 -1.35 1.97
N TYR A 123 -11.15 -1.55 1.89
CA TYR A 123 -11.85 -1.36 0.61
C TYR A 123 -11.80 0.12 0.18
N PRO A 124 -11.74 0.41 -1.13
CA PRO A 124 -11.61 1.78 -1.62
C PRO A 124 -12.69 2.75 -1.11
N GLN A 125 -13.92 2.29 -0.87
CA GLN A 125 -15.00 3.11 -0.31
C GLN A 125 -14.79 3.53 1.15
N TYR A 126 -13.90 2.85 1.88
CA TYR A 126 -13.56 3.16 3.27
C TYR A 126 -12.32 4.06 3.42
N VAL A 127 -11.58 4.25 2.33
CA VAL A 127 -10.34 5.04 2.28
C VAL A 127 -10.53 6.30 1.45
N ASP A 128 -11.15 6.16 0.28
CA ASP A 128 -11.38 7.22 -0.70
C ASP A 128 -10.10 7.84 -1.29
N CYS A 129 -9.05 7.04 -1.47
CA CYS A 129 -7.81 7.53 -2.09
C CYS A 129 -7.97 7.67 -3.61
N ALA A 130 -7.43 8.77 -4.15
CA ALA A 130 -7.44 9.11 -5.57
C ALA A 130 -6.06 9.48 -6.14
N ASP A 131 -4.98 9.45 -5.34
CA ASP A 131 -3.63 9.88 -5.73
C ASP A 131 -3.14 9.24 -7.03
N ASN A 132 -3.15 7.90 -7.11
CA ASN A 132 -2.67 7.18 -8.28
C ASN A 132 -3.50 7.46 -9.55
N LEU A 133 -4.78 7.81 -9.38
CA LEU A 133 -5.68 8.11 -10.50
C LEU A 133 -5.37 9.48 -11.10
N CYS A 134 -5.08 10.49 -10.27
CA CYS A 134 -4.72 11.82 -10.76
C CYS A 134 -3.40 11.84 -11.52
N ILE A 135 -2.49 10.94 -11.21
CA ILE A 135 -1.21 10.82 -11.93
C ILE A 135 -1.40 10.22 -13.31
N ARG A 136 -2.21 9.16 -13.42
CA ARG A 136 -2.46 8.47 -14.70
C ARG A 136 -3.03 9.39 -15.78
N GLN A 137 -3.74 10.42 -15.36
CA GLN A 137 -4.50 11.29 -16.24
C GLN A 137 -4.00 12.75 -16.17
N ASN A 138 -2.83 13.01 -15.56
CA ASN A 138 -2.31 14.36 -15.39
C ASN A 138 -1.92 14.97 -16.75
N ASN A 139 -2.88 15.65 -17.37
CA ASN A 139 -2.73 16.36 -18.62
C ASN A 139 -2.78 17.86 -18.33
N PRO A 140 -1.76 18.66 -18.73
CA PRO A 140 -1.80 20.11 -18.56
C PRO A 140 -2.98 20.78 -19.30
N ASP A 141 -3.49 20.13 -20.35
CA ASP A 141 -4.51 20.68 -21.24
C ASP A 141 -5.94 20.24 -20.89
N ASP A 142 -6.12 19.34 -19.91
CA ASP A 142 -7.44 18.82 -19.52
C ASP A 142 -7.58 18.69 -18.01
N ILE A 143 -8.68 19.20 -17.47
CA ILE A 143 -8.98 19.09 -16.04
C ILE A 143 -9.66 17.76 -15.79
N VAL A 144 -8.99 16.89 -15.03
CA VAL A 144 -9.52 15.58 -14.70
C VAL A 144 -10.33 15.64 -13.41
N TYR A 145 -11.53 15.10 -13.47
CA TYR A 145 -12.43 14.97 -12.33
C TYR A 145 -12.66 13.50 -11.96
N ILE A 146 -12.56 13.19 -10.67
CA ILE A 146 -12.68 11.82 -10.16
C ILE A 146 -13.78 11.76 -9.11
N ALA A 147 -14.77 10.89 -9.31
CA ALA A 147 -15.81 10.65 -8.31
C ALA A 147 -15.20 10.05 -7.02
N SER A 148 -15.69 10.51 -5.87
CA SER A 148 -15.38 9.86 -4.60
C SER A 148 -15.96 8.44 -4.57
N LYS A 149 -15.20 7.54 -3.95
CA LYS A 149 -15.61 6.16 -3.67
C LYS A 149 -16.37 6.05 -2.36
N ALA A 150 -16.28 7.07 -1.50
CA ALA A 150 -16.84 7.07 -0.16
C ALA A 150 -18.08 7.96 0.01
N LYS A 151 -18.28 8.96 -0.85
CA LYS A 151 -19.44 9.87 -0.76
C LYS A 151 -19.91 10.34 -2.13
N CYS A 152 -21.22 10.27 -2.37
CA CYS A 152 -21.83 10.69 -3.64
C CYS A 152 -21.73 12.20 -3.90
N ASP A 153 -21.64 13.02 -2.86
CA ASP A 153 -21.52 14.48 -2.96
C ASP A 153 -20.06 14.95 -2.99
N LYS A 154 -19.09 14.04 -2.99
CA LYS A 154 -17.66 14.36 -3.00
C LYS A 154 -17.02 13.96 -4.33
N TYR A 155 -16.06 14.75 -4.77
CA TYR A 155 -15.23 14.44 -5.92
C TYR A 155 -13.84 15.05 -5.76
N PHE A 156 -12.95 14.74 -6.68
CA PHE A 156 -11.60 15.28 -6.72
C PHE A 156 -11.35 15.95 -8.06
N VAL A 157 -10.64 17.07 -8.02
CA VAL A 157 -10.09 17.73 -9.21
C VAL A 157 -8.59 17.48 -9.21
N CYS A 158 -8.07 16.88 -10.26
CA CYS A 158 -6.64 16.63 -10.35
C CYS A 158 -5.90 17.90 -10.77
N MET A 159 -4.92 18.31 -9.95
CA MET A 159 -4.03 19.43 -10.24
C MET A 159 -2.60 19.00 -9.97
N ASN A 160 -1.71 19.13 -10.96
CA ASN A 160 -0.31 18.67 -10.87
C ASN A 160 -0.20 17.20 -10.43
N GLY A 161 -1.15 16.37 -10.87
CA GLY A 161 -1.26 14.95 -10.54
C GLY A 161 -1.66 14.67 -9.08
N LEU A 162 -2.05 15.69 -8.31
CA LEU A 162 -2.59 15.54 -6.95
C LEU A 162 -4.11 15.74 -6.94
N PRO A 163 -4.85 14.95 -6.15
CA PRO A 163 -6.29 15.13 -6.01
C PRO A 163 -6.63 16.28 -5.05
N MET A 164 -7.33 17.29 -5.56
CA MET A 164 -7.91 18.37 -4.76
C MET A 164 -9.37 18.02 -4.42
N VAL A 165 -9.66 17.86 -3.12
CA VAL A 165 -11.01 17.53 -2.65
C VAL A 165 -12.00 18.64 -2.96
N GLN A 166 -13.15 18.26 -3.52
CA GLN A 166 -14.30 19.13 -3.72
C GLN A 166 -15.58 18.44 -3.21
N ASN A 167 -16.56 19.26 -2.81
CA ASN A 167 -17.88 18.77 -2.46
C ASN A 167 -18.93 19.53 -3.28
N CYS A 168 -19.94 18.80 -3.72
CA CYS A 168 -21.16 19.36 -4.25
C CYS A 168 -21.92 20.13 -3.17
N THR A 169 -22.66 21.14 -3.62
CA THR A 169 -23.60 21.86 -2.74
C THR A 169 -24.60 20.87 -2.14
N SER A 170 -25.04 21.15 -0.91
CA SER A 170 -25.98 20.31 -0.17
C SER A 170 -27.19 19.89 -1.03
N GLY A 171 -27.45 18.58 -1.08
CA GLY A 171 -28.54 17.98 -1.84
C GLY A 171 -28.21 17.59 -3.28
N LEU A 172 -27.01 17.93 -3.78
CA LEU A 172 -26.51 17.48 -5.08
C LEU A 172 -25.50 16.34 -4.94
N GLN A 173 -25.34 15.56 -6.01
CA GLN A 173 -24.37 14.48 -6.12
C GLN A 173 -23.48 14.70 -7.33
N TYR A 174 -22.22 14.29 -7.22
CA TYR A 174 -21.29 14.38 -8.34
C TYR A 174 -21.65 13.35 -9.39
N ASN A 175 -21.91 13.82 -10.61
CA ASN A 175 -22.20 12.99 -11.77
C ASN A 175 -20.91 12.82 -12.60
N PRO A 176 -20.29 11.62 -12.59
CA PRO A 176 -19.06 11.39 -13.35
C PRO A 176 -19.27 11.45 -14.87
N THR A 177 -20.50 11.25 -15.35
CA THR A 177 -20.83 11.29 -16.79
C THR A 177 -20.85 12.73 -17.31
N THR A 178 -21.42 13.65 -16.54
CA THR A 178 -21.49 15.09 -16.90
C THR A 178 -20.38 15.92 -16.26
N GLN A 179 -19.49 15.28 -15.49
CA GLN A 179 -18.41 15.89 -14.72
C GLN A 179 -18.86 17.11 -13.88
N SER A 180 -20.04 17.02 -13.28
CA SER A 180 -20.68 18.13 -12.57
C SER A 180 -21.62 17.65 -11.48
N CYS A 181 -21.94 18.54 -10.54
CA CYS A 181 -22.93 18.25 -9.49
C CYS A 181 -24.34 18.32 -10.08
N ASP A 182 -25.09 17.23 -9.95
CA ASP A 182 -26.45 17.09 -10.48
C ASP A 182 -27.40 16.57 -9.38
N PHE A 183 -28.69 16.55 -9.67
CA PHE A 183 -29.69 16.01 -8.77
C PHE A 183 -29.53 14.50 -8.59
N PRO A 184 -29.75 13.94 -7.38
CA PRO A 184 -29.64 12.50 -7.13
C PRO A 184 -30.45 11.61 -8.08
N SER A 185 -31.56 12.10 -8.62
CA SER A 185 -32.39 11.38 -9.60
C SER A 185 -31.70 11.15 -10.95
N ARG A 186 -30.60 11.84 -11.23
CA ARG A 186 -29.80 11.75 -12.47
C ARG A 186 -28.42 11.14 -12.25
N VAL A 187 -28.07 10.82 -11.00
CA VAL A 187 -26.78 10.25 -10.64
C VAL A 187 -27.01 8.82 -10.18
N ASN A 188 -26.38 7.86 -10.87
CA ASN A 188 -26.35 6.49 -10.40
C ASN A 188 -25.18 6.31 -9.43
N CYS A 189 -25.30 6.88 -8.23
CA CYS A 189 -24.31 6.72 -7.19
C CYS A 189 -24.63 5.49 -6.34
N THR A 190 -23.80 4.45 -6.47
CA THR A 190 -23.93 3.19 -5.72
C THR A 190 -22.96 3.11 -4.54
N VAL A 191 -22.62 4.26 -3.94
CA VAL A 191 -21.78 4.26 -2.74
C VAL A 191 -22.66 3.78 -1.60
N GLU A 192 -22.49 2.52 -1.21
CA GLU A 192 -23.16 2.00 -0.03
C GLU A 192 -22.67 2.81 1.20
N ASN A 193 -23.60 3.38 1.96
CA ASN A 193 -23.33 3.96 3.28
C ASN A 193 -22.99 2.81 4.25
N LEU A 194 -21.85 2.16 4.05
CA LEU A 194 -21.38 1.11 4.93
C LEU A 194 -20.87 1.78 6.21
N GLN A 195 -21.70 1.74 7.26
CA GLN A 195 -21.28 2.16 8.58
C GLN A 195 -20.13 1.25 9.03
N ARG A 196 -18.97 1.86 9.33
CA ARG A 196 -17.84 1.14 9.89
C ARG A 196 -18.23 0.57 11.26
N ASN A 197 -18.42 -0.75 11.33
CA ASN A 197 -18.42 -1.49 12.59
C ASN A 197 -17.00 -1.87 13.04
N ILE A 198 -15.97 -1.17 12.55
CA ILE A 198 -14.58 -1.30 13.01
C ILE A 198 -14.09 0.05 13.52
N LEU A 199 -13.71 0.07 14.81
CA LEU A 199 -12.99 1.17 15.41
C LEU A 199 -11.57 1.23 14.82
N PRO A 200 -11.04 2.42 14.48
CA PRO A 200 -9.65 2.58 14.07
C PRO A 200 -8.70 1.93 15.07
N PHE A 201 -7.71 1.16 14.60
CA PHE A 201 -6.71 0.52 15.46
C PHE A 201 -5.98 1.53 16.36
N ALA A 202 -5.76 2.74 15.85
CA ALA A 202 -5.23 3.88 16.60
C ALA A 202 -6.08 4.31 17.82
N ARG A 203 -7.32 3.78 17.97
CA ARG A 203 -8.27 4.16 19.03
C ARG A 203 -8.70 2.99 19.92
N ALA A 204 -8.25 1.76 19.67
CA ALA A 204 -8.52 0.60 20.53
C ALA A 204 -7.19 -0.01 21.00
N PRO A 205 -6.99 -0.29 22.30
CA PRO A 205 -5.76 -0.90 22.77
C PRO A 205 -5.53 -2.24 22.03
N PRO A 206 -4.34 -2.46 21.45
CA PRO A 206 -4.03 -3.71 20.77
C PRO A 206 -4.25 -4.88 21.72
N ARG A 207 -5.08 -5.85 21.31
CA ARG A 207 -5.28 -7.07 22.08
C ARG A 207 -3.97 -7.86 22.05
N THR A 208 -3.48 -8.29 23.21
CA THR A 208 -2.28 -9.15 23.26
C THR A 208 -2.59 -10.50 22.61
N ALA A 209 -1.64 -11.05 21.85
CA ALA A 209 -1.79 -12.37 21.26
C ALA A 209 -1.96 -13.43 22.34
N ASP A 210 -3.00 -14.24 22.23
CA ASP A 210 -3.32 -15.39 23.09
C ASP A 210 -2.64 -16.69 22.62
N ILE A 211 -1.70 -16.58 21.68
CA ILE A 211 -0.83 -17.67 21.23
C ILE A 211 0.60 -17.52 21.74
N LYS A 212 1.35 -18.62 21.74
CA LYS A 212 2.80 -18.58 21.92
C LYS A 212 3.46 -18.11 20.63
N CYS A 213 3.85 -16.84 20.58
CA CYS A 213 4.57 -16.28 19.45
C CYS A 213 5.97 -16.92 19.27
N PRO A 214 6.46 -17.09 18.02
CA PRO A 214 7.84 -17.46 17.74
C PRO A 214 8.82 -16.48 18.39
N SER A 215 9.92 -16.98 18.95
CA SER A 215 10.86 -16.20 19.78
C SER A 215 11.73 -15.23 18.99
N GLU A 216 11.88 -15.44 17.68
CA GLU A 216 12.71 -14.62 16.80
C GLU A 216 11.99 -14.33 15.48
N GLY A 217 12.27 -13.15 14.94
CA GLY A 217 11.75 -12.71 13.66
C GLY A 217 10.33 -12.16 13.75
N VAL A 218 9.79 -11.89 12.55
CA VAL A 218 8.43 -11.39 12.35
C VAL A 218 7.60 -12.49 11.73
N HIS A 219 6.44 -12.76 12.33
CA HIS A 219 5.54 -13.80 11.88
C HIS A 219 4.11 -13.28 11.86
N PHE A 220 3.42 -13.54 10.76
CA PHE A 220 1.98 -13.41 10.71
C PHE A 220 1.34 -14.79 10.80
N VAL A 221 0.51 -14.98 11.81
CA VAL A 221 -0.07 -16.28 12.11
C VAL A 221 -1.59 -16.17 12.02
N ALA A 222 -2.21 -17.01 11.20
CA ALA A 222 -3.67 -17.07 11.11
C ALA A 222 -4.29 -17.47 12.45
N HIS A 223 -5.43 -16.87 12.79
CA HIS A 223 -6.21 -17.32 13.94
C HIS A 223 -6.89 -18.67 13.64
N GLN A 224 -6.97 -19.55 14.64
CA GLN A 224 -7.39 -20.94 14.43
C GLN A 224 -8.87 -21.08 14.04
N THR A 225 -9.74 -20.21 14.56
CA THR A 225 -11.20 -20.31 14.38
C THR A 225 -11.83 -19.11 13.66
N ARG A 226 -11.10 -18.01 13.48
CA ARG A 226 -11.60 -16.74 12.94
C ARG A 226 -10.77 -16.44 11.70
N GLN A 227 -11.39 -16.47 10.53
CA GLN A 227 -10.69 -16.25 9.26
C GLN A 227 -10.32 -14.77 9.04
N ASP A 228 -11.01 -13.87 9.72
CA ASP A 228 -10.81 -12.43 9.71
C ASP A 228 -9.87 -11.96 10.84
N VAL A 229 -9.13 -12.87 11.49
CA VAL A 229 -8.21 -12.53 12.58
C VAL A 229 -6.85 -13.16 12.34
N TYR A 230 -5.81 -12.42 12.70
CA TYR A 230 -4.44 -12.91 12.67
C TYR A 230 -3.62 -12.32 13.81
N TYR A 231 -2.51 -12.97 14.09
CA TYR A 231 -1.52 -12.52 15.05
C TYR A 231 -0.35 -11.91 14.32
N TYR A 232 0.07 -10.74 14.78
CA TYR A 232 1.36 -10.19 14.46
C TYR A 232 2.31 -10.49 15.61
N CYS A 233 3.30 -11.35 15.37
CA CYS A 233 4.31 -11.75 16.34
C CYS A 233 5.67 -11.13 15.97
N LEU A 234 6.32 -10.50 16.93
CA LEU A 234 7.68 -9.97 16.86
C LEU A 234 8.46 -10.43 18.08
N ASN A 235 9.50 -11.24 17.86
CA ASN A 235 10.46 -11.67 18.89
C ASN A 235 9.79 -12.16 20.19
N GLY A 236 8.85 -13.09 20.08
CA GLY A 236 8.17 -13.74 21.20
C GLY A 236 7.00 -12.97 21.80
N ARG A 237 6.70 -11.75 21.32
CA ARG A 237 5.53 -10.96 21.72
C ARG A 237 4.64 -10.73 20.53
N GLY A 238 3.33 -10.65 20.74
CA GLY A 238 2.43 -10.36 19.63
C GLY A 238 1.14 -9.70 20.04
N VAL A 239 0.44 -9.23 19.01
CA VAL A 239 -0.89 -8.63 19.12
C VAL A 239 -1.86 -9.34 18.19
N THR A 240 -3.13 -9.35 18.57
CA THR A 240 -4.25 -9.88 17.78
C THR A 240 -4.86 -8.75 16.96
N LEU A 241 -4.97 -8.95 15.65
CA LEU A 241 -5.45 -7.98 14.67
C LEU A 241 -6.63 -8.58 13.89
N ASP A 242 -7.63 -7.76 13.61
CA ASP A 242 -8.77 -8.12 12.76
C ASP A 242 -8.59 -7.58 11.34
N CYS A 243 -9.05 -8.29 10.34
CA CYS A 243 -9.19 -7.76 8.99
C CYS A 243 -10.37 -6.77 8.93
N THR A 244 -10.41 -5.91 7.91
CA THR A 244 -11.63 -5.18 7.55
C THR A 244 -12.79 -6.17 7.36
N PRO A 245 -14.05 -5.87 7.76
CA PRO A 245 -15.15 -6.80 7.61
C PRO A 245 -15.34 -7.15 6.13
N GLY A 246 -15.44 -8.44 5.84
CA GLY A 246 -15.50 -8.96 4.48
C GLY A 246 -14.16 -9.45 3.93
N LEU A 247 -13.04 -9.07 4.54
CA LEU A 247 -11.71 -9.61 4.20
C LEU A 247 -11.34 -10.80 5.08
N VAL A 248 -10.50 -11.67 4.53
CA VAL A 248 -9.97 -12.89 5.17
C VAL A 248 -8.45 -12.83 5.16
N PHE A 249 -7.81 -13.29 6.23
CA PHE A 249 -6.36 -13.30 6.34
C PHE A 249 -5.74 -14.44 5.51
N ASP A 250 -4.85 -14.08 4.57
CA ASP A 250 -4.07 -15.01 3.75
C ASP A 250 -2.67 -15.19 4.36
N ALA A 251 -2.47 -16.27 5.13
CA ALA A 251 -1.20 -16.55 5.79
C ALA A 251 -0.01 -16.79 4.84
N LYS A 252 -0.27 -17.17 3.58
CA LYS A 252 0.80 -17.35 2.57
C LYS A 252 1.34 -16.00 2.10
N ARG A 253 0.47 -14.99 2.09
CA ARG A 253 0.82 -13.62 1.69
C ARG A 253 1.09 -12.68 2.86
N GLY A 254 0.67 -13.05 4.07
CA GLY A 254 0.84 -12.23 5.27
C GLY A 254 -0.09 -11.00 5.31
N GLU A 255 -1.21 -11.04 4.60
CA GLU A 255 -2.11 -9.88 4.46
C GLU A 255 -3.61 -10.27 4.45
N CYS A 256 -4.48 -9.29 4.70
CA CYS A 256 -5.93 -9.46 4.56
C CYS A 256 -6.35 -9.24 3.11
N ARG A 257 -7.10 -10.19 2.56
CA ARG A 257 -7.45 -10.30 1.14
C ARG A 257 -8.94 -10.55 0.96
N GLU A 258 -9.45 -10.30 -0.25
CA GLU A 258 -10.83 -10.70 -0.55
C GLU A 258 -10.93 -12.24 -0.57
N PRO A 259 -12.04 -12.82 -0.10
CA PRO A 259 -12.18 -14.28 0.05
C PRO A 259 -11.87 -15.07 -1.22
N GLN A 260 -12.22 -14.54 -2.41
CA GLN A 260 -11.95 -15.23 -3.68
C GLN A 260 -10.46 -15.33 -4.05
N PHE A 261 -9.58 -14.56 -3.42
CA PHE A 261 -8.15 -14.52 -3.75
C PHE A 261 -7.24 -15.21 -2.71
N VAL A 262 -7.80 -15.68 -1.59
CA VAL A 262 -7.05 -16.31 -0.51
C VAL A 262 -6.46 -17.66 -0.95
N GLY A 263 -5.16 -17.86 -0.67
CA GLY A 263 -4.46 -19.13 -0.91
C GLY A 263 -3.95 -19.32 -2.35
N VAL A 264 -4.27 -18.39 -3.24
CA VAL A 264 -3.75 -18.32 -4.63
C VAL A 264 -2.27 -17.92 -4.62
#